data_AF-A0AAJ1QSN9-F1
#
_entry.id   AF-A0AAJ1QSN9-F1
#
_cell.length_a   1.000
_cell.length_b   1.000
_cell.length_c   1.000
_cell.angle_alpha   90.00
_cell.angle_beta   90.00
_cell.angle_gamma   90.00
#
_symmetry.space_group_name_H-M   'P 1'
#
loop_
_entity.id
_entity.type
_entity.pdbx_description
1 polymer ?
#
loop_
_entity_poly.entity_id
_entity_poly.type
_entity_poly.pdbx_seq_one_letter_code
_entity_poly.pdbx_strand_id
1 'polypeptide(L)' 'MVRIILAIVVIVLSGYSLIAQTLELMPYYMFFLGAFMLVTGFVEIQKDRKGFWGYMNIVISLFLFFFYIPYFL' A
#
# COMPACT_ATOMS: atom_id res chain seq x y z
N MET A 1 -1.40 -11.28 -10.12
CA MET A 1 -0.96 -12.09 -8.97
C MET A 1 -0.38 -11.24 -7.84
N VAL A 2 0.68 -10.44 -8.08
CA VAL A 2 1.35 -9.62 -7.04
C VAL A 2 0.39 -8.73 -6.22
N ARG A 3 -0.58 -8.08 -6.88
CA ARG A 3 -1.60 -7.25 -6.19
C ARG A 3 -2.41 -8.01 -5.13
N ILE A 4 -2.76 -9.27 -5.40
CA ILE A 4 -3.57 -10.09 -4.49
C ILE A 4 -2.75 -10.48 -3.26
N ILE A 5 -1.48 -10.86 -3.46
CA ILE A 5 -0.57 -11.21 -2.37
C ILE A 5 -0.38 -10.00 -1.44
N LEU A 6 -0.13 -8.82 -2.02
CA LEU A 6 0.01 -7.58 -1.24
C LEU A 6 -1.27 -7.24 -0.47
N ALA A 7 -2.45 -7.40 -1.08
CA ALA A 7 -3.72 -7.18 -0.40
C ALA A 7 -3.89 -8.12 0.81
N ILE A 8 -3.59 -9.41 0.65
CA ILE A 8 -3.67 -10.40 1.74
C ILE A 8 -2.75 -9.98 2.90
N VAL A 9 -1.51 -9.60 2.60
CA VAL A 9 -0.54 -9.16 3.61
C VAL A 9 -1.04 -7.94 4.37
N VAL A 10 -1.56 -6.92 3.67
CA VAL A 10 -2.12 -5.71 4.29
C VAL A 10 -3.30 -6.06 5.20
N ILE A 11 -4.24 -6.90 4.74
CA ILE A 11 -5.41 -7.30 5.51
C ILE A 11 -5.03 -8.06 6.79
N VAL A 12 -4.07 -8.99 6.69
CA VAL A 12 -3.60 -9.77 7.84
C VAL A 12 -2.92 -8.86 8.87
N LEU A 13 -2.03 -7.98 8.43
CA LEU A 13 -1.33 -7.05 9.33
C LEU A 13 -2.30 -6.04 9.96
N SER A 14 -3.25 -5.50 9.18
CA SER A 14 -4.26 -4.58 9.71
C SER A 14 -5.25 -5.27 10.66
N GLY A 15 -5.59 -6.53 10.38
CA GLY A 15 -6.45 -7.33 11.25
C GLY A 15 -5.74 -7.65 12.57
N TYR A 16 -4.45 -7.96 12.50
CA TYR A 16 -3.63 -8.20 13.68
C TYR A 16 -3.49 -6.94 14.54
N SER A 17 -3.24 -5.75 13.95
CA SER A 17 -3.15 -4.51 14.73
C SER A 17 -4.46 -4.15 15.43
N LEU A 18 -5.60 -4.42 14.80
CA LEU A 18 -6.92 -4.25 15.41
C LEU A 18 -7.16 -5.19 16.60
N ILE A 19 -6.79 -6.47 16.47
CA ILE A 19 -6.97 -7.45 17.54
C ILE A 19 -6.00 -7.19 18.69
N ALA A 20 -4.74 -6.92 18.37
CA ALA A 20 -3.69 -6.67 19.35
C ALA A 20 -3.81 -5.29 20.02
N GLN A 21 -4.63 -4.38 19.45
CA GLN A 21 -4.73 -2.98 19.87
C GLN A 21 -3.38 -2.25 19.90
N THR A 22 -2.43 -2.69 19.07
CA THR A 22 -1.10 -2.08 18.97
C THR A 22 -0.88 -1.47 17.59
N LEU A 23 -0.29 -0.27 17.57
CA LEU A 23 0.12 0.41 16.34
C LEU A 23 1.60 0.19 16.03
N GLU A 24 2.28 -0.72 16.73
CA GLU A 24 3.70 -1.02 16.50
C GLU A 24 3.96 -1.54 15.08
N LEU A 25 2.95 -2.20 14.49
CA LEU A 25 3.01 -2.72 13.13
C LEU A 25 2.51 -1.72 12.07
N MET A 26 2.18 -0.50 12.48
CA MET A 26 1.75 0.59 11.60
C MET A 26 2.69 0.91 10.45
N PRO A 27 4.00 1.12 10.69
CA PRO A 27 4.92 1.34 9.58
C PRO A 27 4.94 0.16 8.59
N TYR A 28 4.85 -1.08 9.09
CA TYR A 28 4.87 -2.28 8.24
C TYR A 28 3.65 -2.39 7.33
N TYR A 29 2.43 -2.28 7.87
CA TYR A 29 1.24 -2.36 6.99
C TYR A 29 1.12 -1.16 6.06
N MET A 30 1.54 0.04 6.48
CA MET A 30 1.57 1.24 5.63
C MET A 30 2.55 1.08 4.46
N PHE A 31 3.70 0.45 4.69
CA PHE A 31 4.66 0.11 3.64
C PHE A 31 4.05 -0.84 2.60
N PHE A 32 3.45 -1.95 3.04
CA PHE A 32 2.78 -2.89 2.13
C PHE A 32 1.58 -2.27 1.42
N LEU A 33 0.86 -1.35 2.06
CA LEU A 33 -0.25 -0.60 1.46
C LEU A 33 0.25 0.37 0.39
N GLY A 34 1.39 1.05 0.62
CA GLY A 34 2.08 1.84 -0.39
C GLY A 34 2.49 1.00 -1.61
N ALA A 35 3.07 -0.18 -1.39
CA ALA A 35 3.42 -1.11 -2.48
C ALA A 35 2.17 -1.62 -3.23
N PHE A 36 1.08 -1.91 -2.51
CA PHE A 36 -0.19 -2.31 -3.11
C PHE A 36 -0.77 -1.22 -4.01
N MET A 37 -0.73 0.05 -3.56
CA MET A 37 -1.18 1.20 -4.35
C MET A 37 -0.31 1.42 -5.59
N LEU A 38 1.01 1.25 -5.47
CA LEU A 38 1.93 1.32 -6.62
C LEU A 38 1.56 0.31 -7.70
N VAL A 39 1.47 -0.97 -7.32
CA VAL A 39 1.13 -2.07 -8.24
C VAL A 39 -0.27 -1.87 -8.83
N THR A 40 -1.22 -1.37 -8.04
CA THR A 40 -2.58 -1.07 -8.52
C THR A 40 -2.56 0.05 -9.56
N GLY A 41 -1.84 1.15 -9.31
CA GLY A 41 -1.70 2.26 -10.25
C GLY A 41 -1.06 1.83 -11.57
N PHE A 42 0.00 1.01 -11.52
CA PHE A 42 0.60 0.46 -12.74
C PHE A 42 -0.36 -0.44 -13.54
N VAL A 43 -1.09 -1.33 -12.87
CA VAL A 43 -2.08 -2.21 -13.53
C VAL A 43 -3.21 -1.39 -14.17
N GLU A 44 -3.62 -0.30 -13.53
CA GLU A 44 -4.69 0.57 -14.00
C GLU A 44 -4.27 1.37 -15.24
N ILE A 45 -3.04 1.92 -15.24
CA ILE A 45 -2.43 2.58 -16.41
C ILE A 45 -2.22 1.58 -17.56
N GLN A 46 -1.75 0.37 -17.27
CA GLN A 46 -1.46 -0.65 -18.29
C GLN A 46 -2.73 -1.20 -18.96
N LYS A 47 -3.88 -1.17 -18.29
CA LYS A 47 -5.17 -1.62 -18.85
C LYS A 47 -5.83 -0.60 -19.79
N ASP A 48 -5.10 0.42 -20.24
CA ASP A 48 -5.55 1.52 -21.11
C ASP A 48 -6.76 2.30 -20.55
N ARG A 49 -7.07 2.07 -19.26
CA ARG A 49 -7.85 3.01 -18.47
C ARG A 49 -6.86 4.09 -18.06
N LYS A 50 -6.68 5.08 -18.94
CA LYS A 50 -6.06 6.39 -18.63
C LYS A 50 -6.90 7.18 -17.62
N GLY A 51 -7.45 6.50 -16.62
CA GLY A 51 -8.19 7.07 -15.53
C GLY A 51 -7.18 7.77 -14.64
N PHE A 52 -7.46 9.03 -14.35
CA PHE A 52 -6.87 9.83 -13.28
C PHE A 52 -6.52 9.00 -12.02
N TRP A 53 -7.34 8.00 -11.70
CA TRP A 53 -7.15 7.02 -10.62
C TRP A 53 -5.81 6.26 -10.64
N GLY A 54 -5.33 5.83 -11.81
CA GLY A 54 -4.07 5.08 -11.90
C GLY A 54 -2.85 5.93 -11.52
N TYR A 55 -2.80 7.18 -12.01
CA TYR A 55 -1.77 8.14 -11.65
C TYR A 55 -1.88 8.58 -10.18
N MET A 56 -3.11 8.81 -9.70
CA MET A 56 -3.36 9.15 -8.31
C MET A 56 -2.87 8.06 -7.35
N ASN A 57 -3.10 6.79 -7.68
CA ASN A 57 -2.60 5.64 -6.91
C ASN A 57 -1.06 5.61 -6.81
N ILE A 58 -0.35 5.99 -7.88
CA ILE A 58 1.12 6.09 -7.87
C ILE A 58 1.59 7.25 -6.99
N VAL A 59 0.94 8.42 -7.09
CA VAL A 59 1.29 9.59 -6.26
C VAL A 59 1.07 9.30 -4.78
N ILE A 60 -0.06 8.66 -4.42
CA ILE A 60 -0.35 8.28 -3.03
C ILE A 60 0.69 7.27 -2.53
N SER A 61 1.07 6.30 -3.35
CA SER A 61 2.12 5.33 -2.99
C SER A 61 3.46 6.00 -2.69
N LEU A 62 3.90 6.93 -3.54
CA LEU A 62 5.14 7.66 -3.33
C LEU A 62 5.10 8.51 -2.05
N PHE A 63 3.95 9.15 -1.78
CA PHE A 63 3.74 9.90 -0.54
C PHE A 63 3.83 9.00 0.70
N LEU A 64 3.21 7.81 0.65
CA LEU A 64 3.29 6.83 1.73
C LEU A 64 4.71 6.37 1.98
N PHE A 65 5.50 6.09 0.93
CA PHE A 65 6.90 5.73 1.13
C PHE A 65 7.70 6.87 1.73
N PHE A 66 7.56 8.09 1.22
CA PHE A 66 8.27 9.25 1.75
C PHE A 66 7.94 9.49 3.23
N PHE A 67 6.68 9.38 3.62
CA PHE A 67 6.24 9.61 5.00
C PHE A 67 6.68 8.49 5.95
N TYR A 68 6.65 7.22 5.51
CA TYR A 68 6.88 6.08 6.39
C TYR A 68 8.33 5.58 6.43
N ILE A 69 9.17 5.87 5.43
CA ILE A 69 10.59 5.50 5.43
C ILE A 69 11.32 5.89 6.75
N PRO A 70 11.12 7.11 7.31
CA PRO A 70 11.78 7.49 8.56
C PRO A 70 11.38 6.66 9.79
N TYR A 71 10.23 5.99 9.78
CA TYR A 71 9.80 5.15 10.89
C TYR A 71 10.46 3.75 10.88
N PHE A 72 11.15 3.40 9.79
CA PHE A 72 11.93 2.15 9.67
C PHE A 72 13.42 2.33 9.99
N LEU A 73 13.90 3.58 10.06
CA LEU A 73 15.31 3.93 10.28
C LEU A 73 15.57 4.23 11.76
#